data_AF-A0A5F0LSM3-F1
#
_entry.id   AF-A0A5F0LSM3-F1
#
_cell.length_a   1.000
_cell.length_b   1.000
_cell.length_c   1.000
_cell.angle_alpha   90.00
_cell.angle_beta   90.00
_cell.angle_gamma   90.00
#
_symmetry.space_group_name_H-M   'P 1'
#
loop_
_entity.id
_entity.type
_entity.pdbx_description
1 polymer ?
#
loop_
_entity_poly.entity_id
_entity_poly.type
_entity_poly.pdbx_seq_one_letter_code
_entity_poly.pdbx_strand_id
1 'polypeptide(L)'
;MYTKIKIATAACLCFVLSGCFTPRSFVDPSVPKISYDALQKRQESLKLKVTTEFQRNGKAFPRVNAMLKDSTERILRGTGVIVPAGDDGAGTIEVTVNNIADIGAAAAKGAGVGLTFGLAGTTVMDNYELTVSVNINGKTFTHTAIKHAIYSAIGNTSLPPGIEGLPTNVAFERALEQMLLKAIVDMQKSGELAMMPVRVDSIPYAMNRLPSMFR
;
A
#
# COMPACT_ATOMS: atom_id res chain seq x y z
N MET A 1 14.85 40.18 -68.91
CA MET A 1 15.34 38.89 -68.36
C MET A 1 14.55 38.57 -67.11
N TYR A 2 13.72 37.52 -67.14
CA TYR A 2 12.94 37.03 -66.01
C TYR A 2 13.75 35.98 -65.25
N THR A 3 13.95 36.18 -63.95
CA THR A 3 14.36 35.09 -63.06
C THR A 3 13.43 35.04 -61.85
N LYS A 4 12.44 34.15 -61.92
CA LYS A 4 11.63 33.68 -60.79
C LYS A 4 12.38 32.53 -60.13
N ILE A 5 12.69 32.59 -58.84
CA ILE A 5 12.79 31.39 -58.00
C ILE A 5 12.18 31.72 -56.63
N LYS A 6 10.98 31.16 -56.41
CA LYS A 6 10.34 31.06 -55.10
C LYS A 6 11.03 29.91 -54.37
N ILE A 7 11.69 30.18 -53.25
CA ILE A 7 12.16 29.10 -52.36
C ILE A 7 11.24 29.07 -51.15
N ALA A 8 10.55 27.95 -51.05
CA ALA A 8 9.47 27.67 -50.13
C ALA A 8 9.98 27.58 -48.68
N THR A 9 9.15 28.13 -47.80
CA THR A 9 9.20 27.99 -46.34
C THR A 9 9.09 26.51 -45.96
N ALA A 10 10.22 25.84 -45.74
CA ALA A 10 10.25 24.51 -45.13
C ALA A 10 10.10 24.67 -43.61
N ALA A 11 8.86 24.88 -43.15
CA ALA A 11 8.50 24.69 -41.76
C ALA A 11 8.55 23.18 -41.46
N CYS A 12 9.74 22.70 -41.07
CA CYS A 12 9.95 21.33 -40.65
C CYS A 12 9.21 21.14 -39.32
N LEU A 13 8.03 20.52 -39.43
CA LEU A 13 7.13 20.19 -38.36
C LEU A 13 7.76 19.08 -37.51
N CYS A 14 8.64 19.47 -36.57
CA CYS A 14 9.16 18.56 -35.55
C CYS A 14 8.03 18.24 -34.56
N PHE A 15 7.14 17.31 -34.94
CA PHE A 15 6.37 16.54 -33.97
C PHE A 15 7.37 15.74 -33.14
N VAL A 16 7.77 16.31 -32.01
CA VAL A 16 8.50 15.58 -30.98
C VAL A 16 7.53 14.49 -30.50
N LEU A 17 7.75 13.25 -30.95
CA LEU A 17 7.13 12.09 -30.32
C LEU A 17 7.68 12.02 -28.90
N SER A 18 7.04 12.70 -27.96
CA SER A 18 7.18 12.37 -26.54
C SER A 18 6.52 11.01 -26.35
N GLY A 19 7.27 9.95 -26.64
CA GLY A 19 6.87 8.59 -26.31
C GLY A 19 6.52 8.54 -24.83
N CYS A 20 5.27 8.23 -24.51
CA CYS A 20 4.83 8.00 -23.14
C CYS A 20 5.50 6.73 -22.61
N PHE A 21 6.75 6.85 -22.16
CA PHE A 21 7.42 5.78 -21.44
C PHE A 21 6.84 5.70 -20.03
N THR A 22 5.88 4.79 -19.83
CA THR A 22 5.41 4.43 -18.50
C THR A 22 6.44 3.49 -17.85
N PRO A 23 6.94 3.79 -16.64
CA PRO A 23 7.81 2.88 -15.91
C PRO A 23 7.15 1.51 -15.70
N ARG A 24 7.94 0.44 -15.80
CA ARG A 24 7.49 -0.91 -15.43
C ARG A 24 8.10 -1.28 -14.09
N SER A 25 7.25 -1.57 -13.11
CA SER A 25 7.63 -1.85 -11.74
C SER A 25 7.37 -3.30 -11.35
N PHE A 26 8.10 -3.81 -10.36
CA PHE A 26 7.83 -5.09 -9.73
C PHE A 26 8.10 -5.03 -8.23
N VAL A 27 7.37 -5.87 -7.50
CA VAL A 27 7.46 -6.00 -6.05
C VAL A 27 8.64 -6.91 -5.70
N ASP A 28 9.36 -6.61 -4.61
CA ASP A 28 10.50 -7.43 -4.17
C ASP A 28 10.13 -8.91 -4.03
N PRO A 29 10.70 -9.82 -4.84
CA PRO A 29 10.37 -11.24 -4.81
C PRO A 29 10.96 -11.97 -3.59
N SER A 30 11.90 -11.35 -2.87
CA SER A 30 12.51 -11.95 -1.67
C SER A 30 11.61 -11.89 -0.44
N VAL A 31 10.60 -11.01 -0.44
CA VAL A 31 9.63 -10.90 0.66
C VAL A 31 8.61 -12.05 0.53
N PRO A 32 8.46 -12.90 1.56
CA PRO A 32 7.48 -13.99 1.52
C PRO A 32 6.07 -13.48 1.33
N LYS A 33 5.33 -14.10 0.41
CA LYS A 33 3.92 -13.76 0.17
C LYS A 33 3.04 -14.30 1.30
N ILE A 34 2.16 -13.45 1.79
CA ILE A 34 1.15 -13.77 2.79
C ILE A 34 -0.20 -13.82 2.08
N SER A 35 -0.88 -14.96 2.21
CA SER A 35 -2.26 -15.13 1.75
C SER A 35 -3.24 -14.59 2.80
N TYR A 36 -4.41 -14.17 2.35
CA TYR A 36 -5.55 -13.88 3.22
C TYR A 36 -5.95 -15.06 4.12
N ASP A 37 -5.67 -16.30 3.70
CA ASP A 37 -5.96 -17.50 4.49
C ASP A 37 -5.02 -17.67 5.70
N ALA A 38 -3.92 -16.91 5.76
CA ALA A 38 -3.05 -16.89 6.93
C ALA A 38 -3.66 -16.11 8.12
N LEU A 39 -4.75 -15.38 7.89
CA LEU A 39 -5.41 -14.57 8.90
C LEU A 39 -6.57 -15.31 9.55
N GLN A 40 -6.70 -15.14 10.86
CA GLN A 40 -7.84 -15.66 11.60
C GLN A 40 -9.03 -14.70 11.44
N LYS A 41 -9.93 -15.02 10.52
CA LYS A 41 -11.18 -14.26 10.33
C LYS A 41 -11.99 -14.25 11.63
N ARG A 42 -12.63 -13.12 11.92
CA ARG A 42 -13.49 -12.98 13.10
C ARG A 42 -14.95 -13.23 12.70
N GLN A 43 -15.72 -13.83 13.60
CA GLN A 43 -17.18 -13.89 13.45
C GLN A 43 -17.78 -12.47 13.47
N GLU A 44 -17.25 -11.62 14.34
CA GLU A 44 -17.51 -10.18 14.37
C GLU A 44 -16.21 -9.41 14.13
N SER A 45 -16.06 -8.84 12.94
CA SER A 45 -14.90 -8.02 12.58
C SER A 45 -14.85 -6.72 13.39
N LEU A 46 -13.63 -6.25 13.68
CA LEU A 46 -13.40 -4.99 14.37
C LEU A 46 -13.77 -3.81 13.46
N LYS A 47 -14.76 -3.02 13.87
CA LYS A 47 -15.12 -1.78 13.17
C LYS A 47 -14.19 -0.67 13.62
N LEU A 48 -13.24 -0.25 12.78
CA LEU A 48 -12.23 0.76 13.13
C LEU A 48 -12.25 1.91 12.12
N LYS A 49 -12.13 3.14 12.62
CA LYS A 49 -11.91 4.32 11.78
C LYS A 49 -10.50 4.27 11.21
N VAL A 50 -10.39 4.35 9.89
CA VAL A 50 -9.10 4.30 9.18
C VAL A 50 -8.56 5.71 8.98
N THR A 51 -7.34 5.94 9.45
CA THR A 51 -6.53 7.13 9.12
C THR A 51 -5.24 6.68 8.45
N THR A 52 -4.75 7.46 7.50
CA THR A 52 -3.55 7.11 6.73
C THR A 52 -2.67 8.32 6.50
N GLU A 53 -1.36 8.11 6.53
CA GLU A 53 -0.37 9.11 6.16
C GLU A 53 0.72 8.50 5.28
N PHE A 54 0.94 9.11 4.12
CA PHE A 54 2.09 8.78 3.29
C PHE A 54 3.22 9.79 3.54
N GLN A 55 4.44 9.27 3.68
CA GLN A 55 5.64 10.05 3.92
C GLN A 55 6.74 9.74 2.89
N ARG A 56 7.63 10.71 2.69
CA ARG A 56 8.91 10.52 1.99
C ARG A 56 10.03 10.98 2.90
N ASN A 57 10.93 10.08 3.25
CA ASN A 57 12.02 10.35 4.19
C ASN A 57 11.52 11.03 5.48
N GLY A 58 10.42 10.53 6.02
CA GLY A 58 9.79 11.04 7.25
C GLY A 58 9.00 12.34 7.10
N LYS A 59 8.87 12.89 5.89
CA LYS A 59 8.07 14.10 5.62
C LYS A 59 6.75 13.75 4.98
N ALA A 60 5.64 14.28 5.50
CA ALA A 60 4.31 14.08 4.94
C ALA A 60 4.24 14.46 3.46
N PHE A 61 3.62 13.59 2.66
CA PHE A 61 3.42 13.78 1.24
C PHE A 61 1.95 13.46 0.88
N PRO A 62 1.03 14.41 1.17
CA PRO A 62 -0.42 14.16 1.22
C PRO A 62 -1.05 13.80 -0.13
N ARG A 63 -0.35 14.03 -1.25
CA ARG A 63 -0.83 13.71 -2.61
C ARG A 63 -1.16 12.22 -2.80
N VAL A 64 -0.59 11.34 -1.98
CA VAL A 64 -0.78 9.88 -2.07
C VAL A 64 -1.83 9.38 -1.07
N ASN A 65 -2.24 10.20 -0.09
CA ASN A 65 -3.06 9.76 1.04
C ASN A 65 -4.42 9.19 0.61
N ALA A 66 -5.07 9.76 -0.41
CA ALA A 66 -6.36 9.24 -0.90
C ALA A 66 -6.23 7.81 -1.42
N MET A 67 -5.27 7.56 -2.31
CA MET A 67 -5.00 6.22 -2.86
C MET A 67 -4.53 5.25 -1.76
N LEU A 68 -3.69 5.71 -0.83
CA LEU A 68 -3.26 4.92 0.32
C LEU A 68 -4.45 4.50 1.18
N LYS A 69 -5.36 5.43 1.48
CA LYS A 69 -6.58 5.17 2.25
C LYS A 69 -7.47 4.16 1.56
N ASP A 70 -7.80 4.38 0.28
CA ASP A 70 -8.68 3.50 -0.48
C ASP A 70 -8.14 2.06 -0.55
N SER A 71 -6.84 1.93 -0.79
CA SER A 71 -6.14 0.63 -0.82
C SER A 71 -6.13 -0.03 0.54
N THR A 72 -5.78 0.72 1.60
CA THR A 72 -5.77 0.23 2.99
C THR A 72 -7.14 -0.30 3.37
N GLU A 73 -8.20 0.48 3.14
CA GLU A 73 -9.56 0.06 3.46
C GLU A 73 -10.00 -1.19 2.70
N ARG A 74 -9.68 -1.28 1.40
CA ARG A 74 -9.96 -2.45 0.57
C ARG A 74 -9.25 -3.69 1.11
N ILE A 75 -7.96 -3.58 1.45
CA ILE A 75 -7.15 -4.66 2.00
C ILE A 75 -7.72 -5.11 3.34
N LEU A 76 -8.01 -4.17 4.26
CA LEU A 76 -8.60 -4.44 5.57
C LEU A 76 -9.92 -5.20 5.44
N ARG A 77 -10.85 -4.72 4.59
CA ARG A 77 -12.12 -5.44 4.33
C ARG A 77 -11.90 -6.89 3.89
N GLY A 78 -10.93 -7.11 2.99
CA GLY A 78 -10.58 -8.45 2.50
C GLY A 78 -10.10 -9.41 3.60
N THR A 79 -9.52 -8.89 4.69
CA THR A 79 -9.03 -9.73 5.79
C THR A 79 -10.15 -10.39 6.61
N GLY A 80 -11.33 -9.76 6.68
CA GLY A 80 -12.39 -10.17 7.62
C GLY A 80 -12.01 -9.97 9.10
N VAL A 81 -10.86 -9.38 9.41
CA VAL A 81 -10.41 -9.08 10.79
C VAL A 81 -10.88 -7.68 11.20
N ILE A 82 -10.68 -6.71 10.30
CA ILE A 82 -11.02 -5.30 10.51
C ILE A 82 -11.92 -4.84 9.36
N VAL A 83 -12.99 -4.13 9.70
CA VAL A 83 -13.86 -3.44 8.74
C VAL A 83 -13.72 -1.94 8.96
N PRO A 84 -13.33 -1.16 7.93
CA PRO A 84 -13.33 0.29 8.00
C PRO A 84 -14.71 0.83 8.38
N ALA A 85 -14.73 1.73 9.37
CA ALA A 85 -15.94 2.38 9.88
C ALA A 85 -15.77 3.90 9.89
N GLY A 86 -16.89 4.61 10.07
CA GLY A 86 -16.90 6.06 10.28
C GLY A 86 -16.51 6.42 11.72
N ASP A 87 -17.01 7.55 12.20
CA ASP A 87 -16.73 8.04 13.55
C ASP A 87 -17.38 7.21 14.66
N ASP A 88 -18.28 6.29 14.31
CA ASP A 88 -18.98 5.36 15.21
C ASP A 88 -18.25 4.03 15.43
N GLY A 89 -17.02 3.90 14.93
CA GLY A 89 -16.17 2.72 15.13
C GLY A 89 -15.81 2.46 16.60
N ALA A 90 -15.45 1.22 16.92
CA ALA A 90 -14.99 0.80 18.24
C ALA A 90 -13.57 1.32 18.60
N GLY A 91 -12.91 2.01 17.66
CA GLY A 91 -11.53 2.45 17.78
C GLY A 91 -11.00 3.01 16.46
N THR A 92 -9.68 3.21 16.40
CA THR A 92 -8.97 3.69 15.22
C THR A 92 -7.88 2.72 14.78
N ILE A 93 -7.59 2.72 13.48
CA ILE A 93 -6.39 2.15 12.90
C ILE A 93 -5.70 3.24 12.08
N GLU A 94 -4.47 3.54 12.46
CA GLU A 94 -3.62 4.51 11.79
C GLU A 94 -2.54 3.77 11.00
N VAL A 95 -2.44 4.07 9.72
CA VAL A 95 -1.51 3.44 8.79
C VAL A 95 -0.58 4.49 8.20
N THR A 96 0.69 4.43 8.58
CA THR A 96 1.73 5.33 8.06
C THR A 96 2.67 4.55 7.17
N VAL A 97 2.86 5.03 5.94
CA VAL A 97 3.78 4.43 4.97
C VAL A 97 4.83 5.46 4.59
N ASN A 98 6.09 5.17 4.90
CA ASN A 98 7.23 6.03 4.57
C ASN A 98 8.05 5.43 3.43
N ASN A 99 8.17 6.15 2.31
CA ASN A 99 9.16 5.83 1.29
C ASN A 99 10.52 6.42 1.70
N ILE A 100 11.46 5.53 2.03
CA ILE A 100 12.83 5.81 2.39
C ILE A 100 13.67 5.76 1.10
N ALA A 101 13.94 6.93 0.55
CA ALA A 101 14.85 7.08 -0.58
C ALA A 101 16.27 7.39 -0.08
N ASP A 102 17.27 6.65 -0.57
CA ASP A 102 18.66 7.07 -0.45
C ASP A 102 18.91 8.23 -1.42
N ILE A 103 18.73 9.46 -0.92
CA ILE A 103 18.89 10.70 -1.70
C ILE A 103 20.31 10.80 -2.28
N GLY A 104 21.33 10.27 -1.58
CA GLY A 104 22.72 10.30 -2.03
C GLY A 104 22.98 9.35 -3.20
N ALA A 105 22.52 8.11 -3.10
CA ALA A 105 22.60 7.14 -4.19
C ALA A 105 21.74 7.56 -5.41
N ALA A 106 20.58 8.18 -5.18
CA ALA A 106 19.72 8.70 -6.23
C ALA A 106 20.35 9.91 -6.95
N ALA A 107 21.00 10.82 -6.24
CA ALA A 107 21.72 11.96 -6.83
C ALA A 107 22.97 11.54 -7.60
N ALA A 108 23.76 10.59 -7.06
CA ALA A 108 24.94 10.05 -7.74
C ALA A 108 24.56 9.30 -9.04
N LYS A 109 23.47 8.52 -9.01
CA LYS A 109 22.91 7.93 -10.23
C LYS A 109 22.33 9.01 -11.17
N GLY A 110 21.61 10.01 -10.67
CA GLY A 110 21.08 11.10 -11.50
C GLY A 110 22.16 11.91 -12.24
N ALA A 111 23.29 12.19 -11.59
CA ALA A 111 24.39 12.97 -12.15
C ALA A 111 25.17 12.22 -13.25
N GLY A 112 25.40 10.91 -13.11
CA GLY A 112 26.04 10.10 -14.15
C GLY A 112 25.14 9.77 -15.34
N VAL A 113 23.82 9.80 -15.14
CA VAL A 113 22.82 9.37 -16.12
C VAL A 113 22.26 10.56 -16.92
N GLY A 114 22.48 11.82 -16.49
CA GLY A 114 22.05 13.03 -17.21
C GLY A 114 22.51 13.16 -18.66
N LEU A 115 23.59 12.46 -19.05
CA LEU A 115 24.10 12.38 -20.43
C LEU A 115 23.63 11.13 -21.21
N THR A 116 23.04 10.12 -20.55
CA THR A 116 22.68 8.81 -21.14
C THR A 116 21.21 8.39 -20.92
N PHE A 117 20.40 9.20 -20.22
CA PHE A 117 19.00 8.95 -19.83
C PHE A 117 18.07 8.58 -21.01
N GLY A 118 18.39 9.00 -22.23
CA GLY A 118 17.61 8.64 -23.41
C GLY A 118 17.89 7.25 -23.99
N LEU A 119 19.06 6.65 -23.70
CA LEU A 119 19.54 5.48 -24.46
C LEU A 119 19.69 4.19 -23.64
N ALA A 120 20.08 4.27 -22.37
CA ALA A 120 20.46 3.07 -21.59
C ALA A 120 19.40 2.56 -20.59
N GLY A 121 18.47 3.41 -20.12
CA GLY A 121 17.52 3.05 -19.06
C GLY A 121 18.17 2.79 -17.69
N THR A 122 17.39 2.81 -16.60
CA THR A 122 17.86 2.53 -15.23
C THR A 122 16.80 1.80 -14.41
N THR A 123 17.22 1.10 -13.35
CA THR A 123 16.32 0.54 -12.33
C THR A 123 16.44 1.33 -11.04
N VAL A 124 15.32 1.86 -10.55
CA VAL A 124 15.21 2.58 -9.28
C VAL A 124 14.55 1.67 -8.25
N MET A 125 15.02 1.72 -7.00
CA MET A 125 14.45 0.98 -5.88
C MET A 125 13.79 1.98 -4.93
N ASP A 126 12.51 1.78 -4.65
CA ASP A 126 11.75 2.49 -3.62
C ASP A 126 11.63 1.57 -2.40
N ASN A 127 12.14 2.00 -1.24
CA ASN A 127 12.05 1.24 0.01
C ASN A 127 10.93 1.80 0.86
N TYR A 128 9.97 0.96 1.23
CA TYR A 128 8.84 1.34 2.06
C TYR A 128 8.99 0.77 3.46
N GLU A 129 8.61 1.57 4.44
CA GLU A 129 8.42 1.16 5.82
C GLU A 129 7.00 1.49 6.26
N LEU A 130 6.29 0.47 6.72
CA LEU A 130 4.93 0.55 7.25
C LEU A 130 4.96 0.58 8.78
N THR A 131 4.17 1.50 9.34
CA THR A 131 3.78 1.54 10.74
C THR A 131 2.25 1.44 10.83
N VAL A 132 1.76 0.56 11.70
CA VAL A 132 0.34 0.38 11.98
C VAL A 132 0.11 0.58 13.48
N SER A 133 -0.73 1.55 13.83
CA SER A 133 -1.18 1.78 15.20
C SER A 133 -2.67 1.51 15.31
N VAL A 134 -3.08 0.67 16.26
CA VAL A 134 -4.48 0.34 16.53
C VAL A 134 -4.83 0.83 17.93
N ASN A 135 -5.83 1.70 18.05
CA ASN A 135 -6.38 2.14 19.32
C ASN A 135 -7.78 1.57 19.51
N ILE A 136 -7.99 0.76 20.55
CA ILE A 136 -9.29 0.19 20.91
C ILE A 136 -9.46 0.30 22.42
N ASN A 137 -10.60 0.81 22.89
CA ASN A 137 -10.90 0.98 24.32
C ASN A 137 -9.79 1.70 25.11
N GLY A 138 -9.16 2.71 24.51
CA GLY A 138 -8.07 3.48 25.13
C GLY A 138 -6.72 2.77 25.19
N LYS A 139 -6.59 1.55 24.65
CA LYS A 139 -5.30 0.85 24.51
C LYS A 139 -4.78 1.00 23.08
N THR A 140 -3.53 1.44 22.95
CA THR A 140 -2.84 1.55 21.66
C THR A 140 -1.82 0.44 21.51
N PHE A 141 -1.85 -0.24 20.37
CA PHE A 141 -0.85 -1.22 19.93
C PHE A 141 -0.19 -0.72 18.66
N THR A 142 1.13 -0.71 18.60
CA THR A 142 1.88 -0.20 17.44
C THR A 142 2.85 -1.24 16.94
N HIS A 143 2.73 -1.58 15.65
CA HIS A 143 3.72 -2.35 14.90
C HIS A 143 4.42 -1.44 13.92
N THR A 144 5.74 -1.48 13.90
CA THR A 144 6.58 -0.58 13.11
C THR A 144 7.62 -1.39 12.33
N ALA A 145 8.35 -0.72 11.45
CA ALA A 145 9.48 -1.29 10.71
C ALA A 145 9.12 -2.49 9.82
N ILE A 146 7.87 -2.55 9.32
CA ILE A 146 7.45 -3.57 8.35
C ILE A 146 7.90 -3.10 6.96
N LYS A 147 8.87 -3.79 6.37
CA LYS A 147 9.58 -3.31 5.17
C LYS A 147 9.16 -4.03 3.90
N HIS A 148 9.13 -3.29 2.80
CA HIS A 148 8.99 -3.83 1.45
C HIS A 148 9.70 -2.93 0.44
N ALA A 149 10.25 -3.49 -0.63
CA ALA A 149 10.77 -2.72 -1.75
C ALA A 149 9.95 -2.89 -3.05
N ILE A 150 9.99 -1.86 -3.89
CA ILE A 150 9.52 -1.88 -5.28
C ILE A 150 10.68 -1.47 -6.18
N TYR A 151 10.83 -2.16 -7.29
CA TYR A 151 11.83 -1.87 -8.30
C TYR A 151 11.13 -1.33 -9.54
N SER A 152 11.58 -0.21 -10.07
CA SER A 152 11.00 0.46 -11.24
C SER A 152 12.04 0.60 -12.33
N ALA A 153 11.79 -0.03 -13.48
CA ALA A 153 12.56 0.18 -14.71
C ALA A 153 12.10 1.46 -15.41
N ILE A 154 13.01 2.40 -15.61
CA ILE A 154 12.80 3.70 -16.26
C ILE A 154 13.64 3.76 -17.53
N GLY A 155 13.06 4.17 -18.66
CA GLY A 155 13.74 4.24 -19.95
C GLY A 155 13.92 2.87 -20.62
N ASN A 156 14.96 2.71 -21.44
CA ASN A 156 15.24 1.49 -22.22
C ASN A 156 15.89 0.37 -21.39
N THR A 157 15.35 0.09 -20.20
CA THR A 157 15.78 -1.01 -19.34
C THR A 157 14.76 -2.15 -19.37
N SER A 158 15.24 -3.37 -19.55
CA SER A 158 14.44 -4.58 -19.44
C SER A 158 14.26 -4.99 -17.98
N LEU A 159 13.13 -5.63 -17.69
CA LEU A 159 12.94 -6.33 -16.42
C LEU A 159 13.77 -7.62 -16.39
N PRO A 160 14.12 -8.14 -15.20
CA PRO A 160 14.70 -9.46 -15.09
C PRO A 160 13.82 -10.53 -15.76
N PRO A 161 14.40 -11.57 -16.37
CA PRO A 161 13.63 -12.66 -16.99
C PRO A 161 12.62 -13.28 -16.01
N GLY A 162 11.40 -13.54 -16.47
CA GLY A 162 10.35 -14.18 -15.67
C GLY A 162 9.62 -13.26 -14.67
N ILE A 163 9.96 -11.98 -14.61
CA ILE A 163 9.27 -10.99 -13.77
C ILE A 163 8.19 -10.25 -14.56
N GLU A 164 6.96 -10.29 -14.05
CA GLU A 164 5.85 -9.48 -14.57
C GLU A 164 6.10 -7.99 -14.30
N GLY A 165 6.00 -7.17 -15.34
CA GLY A 165 6.04 -5.72 -15.21
C GLY A 165 4.66 -5.15 -14.91
N LEU A 166 4.57 -4.34 -13.87
CA LEU A 166 3.33 -3.72 -13.40
C LEU A 166 3.41 -2.20 -13.54
N PRO A 167 2.28 -1.51 -13.68
CA PRO A 167 2.21 -0.09 -13.37
C PRO A 167 2.67 0.17 -11.91
N THR A 168 3.37 1.28 -11.67
CA THR A 168 3.95 1.59 -10.35
C THR A 168 2.91 1.64 -9.23
N ASN A 169 1.71 2.16 -9.50
CA ASN A 169 0.61 2.16 -8.50
C ASN A 169 0.17 0.73 -8.15
N VAL A 170 0.09 -0.18 -9.13
CA VAL A 170 -0.29 -1.58 -8.89
C VAL A 170 0.80 -2.30 -8.09
N ALA A 171 2.08 -2.04 -8.40
CA ALA A 171 3.18 -2.56 -7.58
C ALA A 171 3.11 -2.03 -6.14
N PHE A 172 2.79 -0.75 -5.96
CA PHE A 172 2.61 -0.15 -4.64
C PHE A 172 1.46 -0.78 -3.85
N GLU A 173 0.31 -0.97 -4.48
CA GLU A 173 -0.84 -1.64 -3.85
C GLU A 173 -0.50 -3.07 -3.43
N ARG A 174 0.22 -3.83 -4.27
CA ARG A 174 0.67 -5.19 -3.94
C ARG A 174 1.66 -5.18 -2.76
N ALA A 175 2.62 -4.25 -2.73
CA ALA A 175 3.56 -4.13 -1.61
C ALA A 175 2.83 -3.76 -0.31
N LEU A 176 1.91 -2.78 -0.37
CA LEU A 176 1.07 -2.37 0.76
C LEU A 176 0.24 -3.52 1.31
N GLU A 177 -0.38 -4.31 0.44
CA GLU A 177 -1.13 -5.51 0.83
C GLU A 177 -0.25 -6.46 1.64
N GLN A 178 0.93 -6.82 1.14
CA GLN A 178 1.83 -7.74 1.86
C GLN A 178 2.27 -7.18 3.23
N MET A 179 2.59 -5.89 3.30
CA MET A 179 2.97 -5.24 4.57
C MET A 179 1.80 -5.22 5.57
N LEU A 180 0.58 -4.87 5.13
CA LEU A 180 -0.59 -4.85 6.01
C LEU A 180 -0.99 -6.25 6.48
N LEU A 181 -0.96 -7.26 5.60
CA LEU A 181 -1.25 -8.64 5.98
C LEU A 181 -0.23 -9.13 7.02
N LYS A 182 1.06 -8.81 6.84
CA LYS A 182 2.10 -9.11 7.84
C LYS A 182 1.78 -8.47 9.19
N ALA A 183 1.45 -7.18 9.19
CA ALA A 183 1.11 -6.44 10.42
C ALA A 183 -0.03 -7.12 11.17
N ILE A 184 -1.12 -7.45 10.47
CA ILE A 184 -2.30 -8.04 11.10
C ILE A 184 -2.00 -9.45 11.61
N VAL A 185 -1.26 -10.27 10.85
CA VAL A 185 -0.83 -11.60 11.31
C VAL A 185 -0.01 -11.50 12.60
N ASP A 186 0.91 -10.55 12.68
CA ASP A 186 1.74 -10.35 13.87
C ASP A 186 0.89 -9.89 15.07
N MET A 187 -0.01 -8.92 14.87
CA MET A 187 -0.93 -8.44 15.91
C MET A 187 -1.92 -9.53 16.38
N GLN A 188 -2.31 -10.46 15.51
CA GLN A 188 -3.11 -11.63 15.89
C GLN A 188 -2.30 -12.61 16.74
N LYS A 189 -1.05 -12.88 16.35
CA LYS A 189 -0.15 -13.78 17.09
C LYS A 189 0.20 -13.23 18.48
N SER A 190 0.32 -11.91 18.63
CA SER A 190 0.56 -11.27 19.93
C SER A 190 -0.70 -11.08 20.78
N GLY A 191 -1.89 -11.38 20.24
CA GLY A 191 -3.17 -11.27 20.96
C GLY A 191 -3.70 -9.83 21.09
N GLU A 192 -3.06 -8.85 20.45
CA GLU A 192 -3.44 -7.43 20.50
C GLU A 192 -4.83 -7.19 19.90
N LEU A 193 -5.18 -7.98 18.88
CA LEU A 193 -6.50 -7.92 18.23
C LEU A 193 -7.55 -8.84 18.89
N ALA A 194 -7.20 -9.62 19.92
CA ALA A 194 -8.15 -10.53 20.58
C ALA A 194 -9.09 -9.81 21.57
N MET A 195 -8.87 -8.52 21.86
CA MET A 195 -9.57 -7.78 22.92
C MET A 195 -10.97 -7.30 22.50
N MET A 196 -11.93 -8.21 22.30
CA MET A 196 -13.33 -7.92 22.60
C MET A 196 -13.97 -9.13 23.26
N PRO A 197 -14.60 -9.00 24.45
CA PRO A 197 -15.63 -9.95 24.84
C PRO A 197 -16.79 -9.80 23.86
N VAL A 198 -17.28 -10.92 23.33
CA VAL A 198 -18.60 -11.02 22.74
C VAL A 198 -19.58 -10.38 23.73
N ARG A 199 -20.32 -9.33 23.33
CA ARG A 199 -21.40 -8.82 24.18
C ARG A 199 -22.43 -9.93 24.33
N VAL A 200 -22.43 -10.61 25.46
CA VAL A 200 -23.46 -11.57 25.87
C VAL A 200 -24.69 -10.78 26.35
N ASP A 201 -25.20 -9.87 25.50
CA ASP A 201 -26.33 -9.01 25.86
C ASP A 201 -27.61 -9.45 25.13
N SER A 202 -27.58 -10.57 24.41
CA SER A 202 -28.73 -11.10 23.66
C SER A 202 -29.15 -12.52 24.05
N ILE A 203 -28.82 -12.99 25.26
CA ILE A 203 -29.54 -14.15 25.82
C ILE A 203 -30.75 -13.59 26.58
N PRO A 204 -31.98 -13.69 26.05
CA PRO A 204 -33.15 -13.37 26.84
C PRO A 204 -33.18 -14.28 28.06
N TYR A 205 -33.39 -13.63 29.20
CA TYR A 205 -33.61 -14.19 30.51
C TYR A 205 -34.80 -15.18 30.48
N ALA A 206 -34.55 -16.45 30.14
CA ALA A 206 -35.51 -17.52 30.34
C ALA A 206 -35.44 -17.96 31.81
N MET A 207 -35.98 -17.11 32.68
CA MET A 207 -36.26 -17.42 34.08
C MET A 207 -37.36 -18.48 34.14
N ASN A 208 -37.10 -19.54 34.91
CA ASN A 208 -38.07 -20.33 35.68
C ASN A 208 -39.27 -20.98 34.94
N ARG A 209 -39.18 -22.30 34.80
CA ARG A 209 -40.17 -23.24 35.37
C ARG A 209 -39.57 -24.65 35.44
N LEU A 210 -39.08 -25.01 36.62
CA LEU A 210 -39.03 -26.40 37.06
C LEU A 210 -40.49 -26.83 37.36
N PRO A 211 -41.01 -27.93 36.79
CA PRO A 211 -42.15 -28.59 37.40
C PRO A 211 -41.62 -29.49 38.52
N SER A 212 -41.86 -29.05 39.75
CA SER A 212 -41.91 -29.93 40.91
C SER A 212 -43.09 -30.88 40.78
N MET A 213 -42.84 -32.16 41.08
CA MET A 213 -43.80 -33.13 41.62
C MET A 213 -44.97 -33.62 40.75
N PHE A 214 -44.88 -34.89 40.39
CA PHE A 214 -45.92 -35.93 40.56
C PHE A 214 -45.16 -37.13 41.18
N ARG A 215 -45.30 -37.42 42.48
CA ARG A 215 -46.25 -38.40 43.06
C ARG A 215 -46.89 -39.35 42.07
#